data_AF-A0A3M1NQR4-F1
#
_entry.id   AF-A0A3M1NQR4-F1
#
_cell.length_a   1.000
_cell.length_b   1.000
_cell.length_c   1.000
_cell.angle_alpha   90.00
_cell.angle_beta   90.00
_cell.angle_gamma   90.00
#
_symmetry.space_group_name_H-M   'P 1'
#
loop_
_entity.id
_entity.type
_entity.pdbx_description
1 polymer ?
#
loop_
_entity_poly.entity_id
_entity_poly.type
_entity_poly.pdbx_seq_one_letter_code
_entity_poly.pdbx_strand_id
1 'polypeptide(L)'
;IGTHRLLSEDVRFKDLGLLIIDEEQRFGVRHKEKLRQLKTNVDTITLTATPIPRTLHMSLMGARDLSIVDTPPGNRHPIVTEITTWDAQLIYKAIMYELERGGQVFFVHNRVQTIDAVAAMLKNIVPKARIAVAHGQMRERQLEKIMNDFYHKEYDVLVATMIIENGLDIPNCNTIIINRADRFGLAQLYQLRGRVGRSDRQAYAYLIIPPQERLNDMALKRLYAIEEFGDLGSGLKIAMRDLEIRGAGNLLGHKQSGFINAVGYDLYQKILRETVEAIQNEKLPEKFQETRLPSVDAAVELDSEAYLPDDYINSSNEKVVIYHRLLNLETLNAIDALVDELKDRFGPPPEEALRLVEMVKIKKLASRLFIKQVKIHQHQMILTFDEKITGSEQFIEKELPRYINQEMTKIQFSQEKQLKVKVELKGNTPLDRLSFAKYFLRNL
;
A
#
# COMPACT_ATOMS: atom_id res chain seq x y z
N ILE A 1 9.93 -31.26 -11.58
CA ILE A 1 10.60 -29.96 -11.34
C ILE A 1 11.43 -29.64 -12.57
N GLY A 2 11.36 -28.43 -13.11
CA GLY A 2 12.07 -28.06 -14.34
C GLY A 2 11.88 -26.60 -14.68
N THR A 3 12.60 -26.12 -15.68
CA THR A 3 12.54 -24.72 -16.15
C THR A 3 11.41 -24.54 -17.18
N HIS A 4 11.45 -23.43 -17.92
CA HIS A 4 10.57 -23.18 -19.07
C HIS A 4 10.52 -24.33 -20.10
N ARG A 5 11.48 -25.26 -20.08
CA ARG A 5 11.46 -26.49 -20.88
C ARG A 5 10.20 -27.34 -20.67
N LEU A 6 9.60 -27.29 -19.48
CA LEU A 6 8.33 -27.98 -19.17
C LEU A 6 7.12 -27.37 -19.89
N LEU A 7 7.26 -26.18 -20.48
CA LEU A 7 6.22 -25.49 -21.24
C LEU A 7 6.35 -25.72 -22.76
N SER A 8 7.29 -26.54 -23.19
CA SER A 8 7.42 -26.94 -24.59
C SER A 8 6.28 -27.87 -25.02
N GLU A 9 5.95 -27.88 -26.32
CA GLU A 9 4.77 -28.60 -26.86
C GLU A 9 4.90 -30.12 -26.82
N ASP A 10 6.13 -30.62 -26.72
CA ASP A 10 6.46 -32.04 -26.62
C ASP A 10 6.24 -32.61 -25.22
N VAL A 11 6.03 -31.76 -24.21
CA VAL A 11 5.75 -32.19 -22.84
C VAL A 11 4.24 -32.40 -22.68
N ARG A 12 3.83 -33.66 -22.58
CA ARG A 12 2.45 -34.06 -22.27
C ARG A 12 2.39 -34.66 -20.87
N PHE A 13 1.55 -34.07 -20.02
CA PHE A 13 1.25 -34.64 -18.71
C PHE A 13 0.16 -35.70 -18.86
N LYS A 14 0.32 -36.83 -18.17
CA LYS A 14 -0.69 -37.90 -18.16
C LYS A 14 -1.95 -37.46 -17.41
N ASP A 15 -1.76 -36.89 -16.21
CA ASP A 15 -2.81 -36.35 -15.35
C ASP A 15 -2.16 -35.31 -14.42
N LEU A 16 -2.36 -34.03 -14.70
CA LEU A 16 -1.71 -32.94 -13.98
C LEU A 16 -2.67 -32.40 -12.92
N GLY A 17 -2.46 -32.77 -11.65
CA GLY A 17 -3.31 -32.31 -10.54
C GLY A 17 -2.82 -31.05 -9.82
N LEU A 18 -1.52 -30.74 -9.87
CA LEU A 18 -0.91 -29.62 -9.13
C LEU A 18 0.18 -28.93 -9.95
N LEU A 19 0.14 -27.61 -9.96
CA LEU A 19 1.13 -26.73 -10.60
C LEU A 19 1.73 -25.79 -9.56
N ILE A 20 3.03 -25.94 -9.27
CA ILE A 20 3.78 -25.00 -8.42
C ILE A 20 4.65 -24.12 -9.29
N ILE A 21 4.49 -22.80 -9.17
CA ILE A 21 5.24 -21.80 -9.92
C ILE A 21 6.03 -20.97 -8.94
N ASP A 22 7.35 -20.93 -9.09
CA ASP A 22 8.23 -20.07 -8.30
C ASP A 22 8.68 -18.86 -9.14
N GLU A 23 8.64 -17.67 -8.54
CA GLU A 23 9.02 -16.38 -9.13
C GLU A 23 8.40 -16.12 -10.52
N GLU A 24 7.07 -16.20 -10.63
CA GLU A 24 6.29 -16.05 -11.88
C GLU A 24 6.69 -14.82 -12.72
N GLN A 25 7.12 -13.72 -12.10
CA GLN A 25 7.54 -12.50 -12.79
C GLN A 25 8.66 -12.73 -13.81
N ARG A 26 9.51 -13.74 -13.61
CA ARG A 26 10.66 -14.05 -14.48
C ARG A 26 10.29 -14.75 -15.78
N PHE A 27 9.06 -15.25 -15.89
CA PHE A 27 8.59 -15.87 -17.12
C PHE A 27 8.22 -14.80 -18.17
N GLY A 28 8.66 -15.03 -19.41
CA GLY A 28 8.27 -14.21 -20.56
C GLY A 28 6.78 -14.32 -20.89
N VAL A 29 6.27 -13.39 -21.71
CA VAL A 29 4.84 -13.30 -22.05
C VAL A 29 4.29 -14.62 -22.61
N ARG A 30 5.01 -15.24 -23.56
CA ARG A 30 4.62 -16.53 -24.17
C ARG A 30 4.54 -17.68 -23.16
N HIS A 31 5.43 -17.70 -22.17
CA HIS A 31 5.38 -18.68 -21.10
C HIS A 31 4.18 -18.45 -20.18
N LYS A 32 3.87 -17.18 -19.87
CA LYS A 32 2.71 -16.80 -19.05
C LYS A 32 1.38 -17.16 -19.71
N GLU A 33 1.27 -17.06 -21.03
CA GLU A 33 0.07 -17.51 -21.75
C GLU A 33 -0.14 -19.02 -21.68
N LYS A 34 0.91 -19.82 -21.89
CA LYS A 34 0.84 -21.28 -21.71
C LYS A 34 0.51 -21.67 -20.28
N LEU A 35 1.13 -21.02 -19.29
CA LEU A 35 0.81 -21.22 -17.88
C LEU A 35 -0.65 -20.86 -17.61
N ARG A 36 -1.20 -19.80 -18.20
CA ARG A 36 -2.61 -19.42 -18.05
C ARG A 36 -3.56 -20.48 -18.61
N GLN A 37 -3.22 -21.10 -19.73
CA GLN A 37 -4.00 -22.22 -20.29
C GLN A 37 -4.01 -23.42 -19.35
N LEU A 38 -2.83 -23.80 -18.83
CA LEU A 38 -2.67 -24.91 -17.89
C LEU A 38 -3.36 -24.66 -16.54
N LYS A 39 -3.36 -23.42 -16.03
CA LYS A 39 -4.01 -23.01 -14.77
C LYS A 39 -5.53 -23.21 -14.74
N THR A 40 -6.19 -23.34 -15.89
CA THR A 40 -7.66 -23.39 -15.97
C THR A 40 -8.26 -24.64 -15.31
N ASN A 41 -7.51 -25.75 -15.32
CA ASN A 41 -8.01 -27.07 -14.89
C ASN A 41 -7.13 -27.72 -13.81
N VAL A 42 -6.23 -26.96 -13.17
CA VAL A 42 -5.18 -27.51 -12.29
C VAL A 42 -5.00 -26.61 -11.07
N ASP A 43 -4.96 -27.20 -9.88
CA ASP A 43 -4.66 -26.48 -8.64
C ASP A 43 -3.27 -25.85 -8.74
N THR A 44 -3.19 -24.54 -8.48
CA THR A 44 -1.97 -23.77 -8.73
C THR A 44 -1.50 -23.03 -7.50
N ILE A 45 -0.26 -23.29 -7.08
CA ILE A 45 0.44 -22.54 -6.04
C ILE A 45 1.48 -21.64 -6.71
N THR A 46 1.45 -20.34 -6.42
CA THR A 46 2.48 -19.40 -6.89
C THR A 46 3.26 -18.88 -5.69
N LEU A 47 4.59 -19.06 -5.72
CA LEU A 47 5.53 -18.63 -4.70
C LEU A 47 6.33 -17.43 -5.23
N THR A 48 6.54 -16.42 -4.39
CA THR A 48 7.39 -15.28 -4.74
C THR A 48 7.91 -14.58 -3.50
N ALA A 49 9.16 -14.10 -3.55
CA ALA A 49 9.74 -13.29 -2.49
C ALA A 49 9.19 -11.84 -2.47
N THR A 50 8.62 -11.37 -3.58
CA THR A 50 8.05 -10.03 -3.73
C THR A 50 6.82 -10.11 -4.64
N PRO A 51 5.59 -10.04 -4.11
CA PRO A 51 4.41 -10.18 -4.93
C PRO A 51 4.35 -9.06 -5.96
N ILE A 52 4.10 -9.43 -7.23
CA ILE A 52 3.95 -8.46 -8.32
C ILE A 52 2.86 -7.47 -7.92
N PRO A 53 3.05 -6.15 -8.05
CA PRO A 53 2.09 -5.17 -7.54
C PRO A 53 0.64 -5.40 -8.00
N ARG A 54 0.46 -5.85 -9.25
CA ARG A 54 -0.84 -6.23 -9.80
C ARG A 54 -1.41 -7.53 -9.19
N THR A 55 -0.57 -8.51 -8.91
CA THR A 55 -0.96 -9.79 -8.30
C THR A 55 -1.29 -9.62 -6.83
N LEU A 56 -0.47 -8.85 -6.08
CA LEU A 56 -0.75 -8.45 -4.70
C LEU A 56 -2.11 -7.75 -4.61
N HIS A 57 -2.35 -6.81 -5.52
CA HIS A 57 -3.59 -6.07 -5.61
C HIS A 57 -4.81 -6.97 -5.90
N MET A 58 -4.70 -7.96 -6.80
CA MET A 58 -5.78 -8.94 -7.05
C MET A 58 -6.04 -9.86 -5.84
N SER A 59 -5.00 -10.22 -5.10
CA SER A 59 -5.13 -11.00 -3.87
C SER A 59 -5.79 -10.21 -2.74
N LEU A 60 -5.43 -8.94 -2.56
CA LEU A 60 -6.08 -8.03 -1.61
C LEU A 60 -7.56 -7.74 -1.96
N MET A 61 -7.95 -7.93 -3.22
CA MET A 61 -9.33 -7.84 -3.72
C MET A 61 -10.16 -9.12 -3.51
N GLY A 62 -9.61 -10.15 -2.85
CA GLY A 62 -10.31 -11.42 -2.61
C GLY A 62 -10.51 -12.28 -3.87
N ALA A 63 -9.94 -11.88 -5.01
CA ALA A 63 -9.99 -12.65 -6.26
C ALA A 63 -8.96 -13.80 -6.30
N ARG A 64 -8.02 -13.83 -5.34
CA ARG A 64 -7.05 -14.90 -5.13
C ARG A 64 -6.69 -15.02 -3.65
N ASP A 65 -6.69 -16.24 -3.14
CA ASP A 65 -6.20 -16.52 -1.79
C ASP A 65 -4.70 -16.19 -1.69
N LEU A 66 -4.33 -15.52 -0.61
CA LEU A 66 -2.96 -15.12 -0.30
C LEU A 66 -2.60 -15.63 1.08
N SER A 67 -1.57 -16.46 1.15
CA SER A 67 -0.95 -16.86 2.40
C SER A 67 0.39 -16.17 2.53
N ILE A 68 0.59 -15.45 3.64
CA ILE A 68 1.80 -14.70 3.91
C ILE A 68 2.60 -15.47 4.96
N VAL A 69 3.86 -15.75 4.66
CA VAL A 69 4.81 -16.39 5.59
C VAL A 69 5.76 -15.31 6.10
N ASP A 70 5.34 -14.64 7.18
CA ASP A 70 6.09 -13.50 7.76
C ASP A 70 7.16 -13.94 8.78
N THR A 71 6.93 -15.04 9.51
CA THR A 71 7.83 -15.47 10.58
C THR A 71 9.13 -16.02 10.01
N PRO A 72 10.29 -15.35 10.20
CA PRO A 72 11.56 -15.89 9.76
C PRO A 72 11.97 -17.10 10.63
N PRO A 73 12.80 -18.01 10.11
CA PRO A 73 13.42 -19.05 10.94
C PRO A 73 14.23 -18.43 12.08
N GLY A 74 14.19 -19.05 13.27
CA GLY A 74 14.72 -18.45 14.52
C GLY A 74 16.21 -18.11 14.56
N ASN A 75 17.02 -18.57 13.59
CA ASN A 75 18.47 -18.34 13.55
C ASN A 75 18.90 -17.25 12.54
N ARG A 76 17.99 -16.36 12.13
CA ARG A 76 18.29 -15.35 11.10
C ARG A 76 18.36 -13.95 11.70
N HIS A 77 19.53 -13.34 11.63
CA HIS A 77 19.74 -11.94 12.03
C HIS A 77 19.26 -10.97 10.92
N PRO A 78 18.70 -9.81 11.28
CA PRO A 78 18.37 -8.77 10.30
C PRO A 78 19.64 -8.29 9.59
N ILE A 79 19.50 -7.84 8.34
CA ILE A 79 20.65 -7.39 7.55
C ILE A 79 20.88 -5.91 7.83
N VAL A 80 22.05 -5.57 8.39
CA VAL A 80 22.43 -4.17 8.62
C VAL A 80 22.64 -3.51 7.26
N THR A 81 21.79 -2.54 6.95
CA THR A 81 21.80 -1.84 5.66
C THR A 81 22.28 -0.41 5.88
N GLU A 82 23.30 0.02 5.12
CA GLU A 82 23.86 1.37 5.22
C GLU A 82 23.90 2.02 3.83
N ILE A 83 23.37 3.24 3.73
CA ILE A 83 23.44 4.05 2.51
C ILE A 83 24.65 4.97 2.60
N THR A 84 25.54 4.88 1.62
CA THR A 84 26.79 5.67 1.63
C THR A 84 27.20 6.12 0.25
N THR A 85 28.07 7.11 0.17
CA THR A 85 28.74 7.49 -1.09
C THR A 85 29.93 6.58 -1.35
N TRP A 86 30.52 6.65 -2.55
CA TRP A 86 31.72 5.90 -2.84
C TRP A 86 32.88 6.32 -1.92
N ASP A 87 33.27 5.43 -1.01
CA ASP A 87 34.45 5.57 -0.15
C ASP A 87 35.30 4.30 -0.23
N ALA A 88 36.51 4.45 -0.75
CA ALA A 88 37.46 3.34 -0.90
C ALA A 88 37.89 2.76 0.44
N GLN A 89 37.98 3.56 1.51
CA GLN A 89 38.34 3.08 2.84
C GLN A 89 37.21 2.26 3.47
N LEU A 90 35.97 2.70 3.33
CA LEU A 90 34.80 1.94 3.79
C LEU A 90 34.69 0.60 3.04
N ILE A 91 34.83 0.62 1.70
CA ILE A 91 34.81 -0.59 0.88
C ILE A 91 35.93 -1.56 1.29
N TYR A 92 37.15 -1.04 1.53
CA TYR A 92 38.26 -1.84 2.03
C TYR A 92 37.93 -2.51 3.36
N LYS A 93 37.45 -1.74 4.34
CA LYS A 93 37.10 -2.25 5.68
C LYS A 93 35.99 -3.29 5.60
N ALA A 94 34.94 -3.04 4.83
CA ALA A 94 33.81 -3.96 4.66
C ALA A 94 34.25 -5.29 4.05
N ILE A 95 35.08 -5.26 3.00
CA ILE A 95 35.60 -6.47 2.37
C ILE A 95 36.55 -7.21 3.32
N MET A 96 37.53 -6.52 3.89
CA MET A 96 38.51 -7.15 4.79
C MET A 96 37.85 -7.77 6.02
N TYR A 97 36.87 -7.11 6.62
CA TYR A 97 36.11 -7.65 7.74
C TYR A 97 35.39 -8.97 7.38
N GLU A 98 34.82 -9.07 6.17
CA GLU A 98 34.22 -10.32 5.70
C GLU A 98 35.25 -11.43 5.46
N LEU A 99 36.41 -11.08 4.91
CA LEU A 99 37.50 -12.01 4.65
C LEU A 99 38.13 -12.54 5.96
N GLU A 100 38.31 -11.68 6.96
CA GLU A 100 38.86 -12.04 8.28
C GLU A 100 37.98 -13.06 9.00
N ARG A 101 36.66 -13.01 8.81
CA ARG A 101 35.72 -14.01 9.32
C ARG A 101 35.53 -15.22 8.40
N GLY A 102 36.28 -15.32 7.30
CA GLY A 102 36.24 -16.44 6.36
C GLY A 102 34.97 -16.52 5.51
N GLY A 103 34.28 -15.39 5.35
CA GLY A 103 33.12 -15.25 4.47
C GLY A 103 33.49 -14.69 3.10
N GLN A 104 32.47 -14.43 2.29
CA GLN A 104 32.63 -13.96 0.91
C GLN A 104 31.73 -12.75 0.64
N VAL A 105 32.13 -11.93 -0.33
CA VAL A 105 31.46 -10.65 -0.64
C VAL A 105 30.87 -10.66 -2.05
N PHE A 106 29.62 -10.20 -2.16
CA PHE A 106 29.06 -9.80 -3.45
C PHE A 106 29.30 -8.31 -3.69
N PHE A 107 29.87 -7.98 -4.85
CA PHE A 107 29.94 -6.60 -5.33
C PHE A 107 29.09 -6.45 -6.58
N VAL A 108 27.94 -5.79 -6.47
CA VAL A 108 26.98 -5.65 -7.58
C VAL A 108 27.29 -4.41 -8.39
N HIS A 109 27.55 -4.58 -9.67
CA HIS A 109 27.70 -3.50 -10.64
C HIS A 109 26.91 -3.81 -11.91
N ASN A 110 25.76 -3.17 -12.08
CA ASN A 110 24.82 -3.46 -13.17
C ASN A 110 25.19 -2.77 -14.50
N ARG A 111 26.43 -2.95 -14.97
CA ARG A 111 26.89 -2.47 -16.28
C ARG A 111 28.08 -3.29 -16.77
N VAL A 112 27.85 -4.17 -17.75
CA VAL A 112 28.89 -5.08 -18.27
C VAL A 112 30.06 -4.32 -18.89
N GLN A 113 29.83 -3.20 -19.55
CA GLN A 113 30.90 -2.44 -20.23
C GLN A 113 31.97 -1.91 -19.27
N THR A 114 31.63 -1.74 -17.99
CA THR A 114 32.51 -1.13 -16.98
C THR A 114 32.84 -2.08 -15.83
N ILE A 115 32.37 -3.34 -15.88
CA ILE A 115 32.53 -4.28 -14.76
C ILE A 115 33.99 -4.66 -14.54
N ASP A 116 34.76 -4.88 -15.59
CA ASP A 116 36.19 -5.24 -15.50
C ASP A 116 37.02 -4.08 -14.93
N ALA A 117 36.68 -2.84 -15.29
CA ALA A 117 37.32 -1.65 -14.74
C ALA A 117 37.04 -1.51 -13.23
N VAL A 118 35.82 -1.82 -12.80
CA VAL A 118 35.45 -1.84 -11.37
C VAL A 118 36.18 -2.97 -10.65
N ALA A 119 36.30 -4.15 -11.24
CA ALA A 119 37.05 -5.26 -10.66
C ALA A 119 38.54 -4.92 -10.50
N ALA A 120 39.15 -4.28 -11.50
CA ALA A 120 40.52 -3.79 -11.42
C ALA A 120 40.68 -2.72 -10.31
N MET A 121 39.72 -1.81 -10.17
CA MET A 121 39.70 -0.82 -9.09
C MET A 121 39.61 -1.50 -7.72
N LEU A 122 38.74 -2.49 -7.55
CA LEU A 122 38.62 -3.26 -6.31
C LEU A 122 39.90 -4.04 -5.99
N LYS A 123 40.60 -4.56 -7.01
CA LYS A 123 41.88 -5.24 -6.84
C LYS A 123 42.97 -4.29 -6.33
N ASN A 124 42.94 -3.02 -6.74
CA ASN A 124 43.83 -2.00 -6.19
C ASN A 124 43.47 -1.62 -4.75
N ILE A 125 42.18 -1.56 -4.41
CA ILE A 125 41.71 -1.27 -3.05
C ILE A 125 42.05 -2.43 -2.11
N VAL A 126 41.78 -3.67 -2.52
CA VAL A 126 41.98 -4.88 -1.71
C VAL A 126 42.88 -5.89 -2.45
N PRO A 127 44.22 -5.69 -2.49
CA PRO A 127 45.12 -6.55 -3.24
C PRO A 127 45.18 -8.00 -2.75
N LYS A 128 44.81 -8.24 -1.49
CA LYS A 128 44.80 -9.55 -0.85
C LYS A 128 43.58 -10.41 -1.24
N ALA A 129 42.51 -9.81 -1.75
CA ALA A 129 41.29 -10.52 -2.09
C ALA A 129 41.39 -11.17 -3.48
N ARG A 130 40.92 -12.42 -3.58
CA ARG A 130 40.76 -13.10 -4.88
C ARG A 130 39.44 -12.66 -5.49
N ILE A 131 39.52 -11.85 -6.53
CA ILE A 131 38.35 -11.22 -7.18
C ILE A 131 38.01 -11.96 -8.48
N ALA A 132 36.75 -12.34 -8.64
CA ALA A 132 36.20 -12.85 -9.90
C ALA A 132 35.12 -11.93 -10.45
N VAL A 133 34.90 -11.99 -11.77
CA VAL A 133 33.86 -11.24 -12.48
C VAL A 133 32.86 -12.22 -13.07
N ALA A 134 31.56 -11.96 -12.86
CA ALA A 134 30.50 -12.78 -13.42
C ALA A 134 29.36 -11.91 -13.99
N HIS A 135 29.01 -12.09 -15.26
CA HIS A 135 27.93 -11.35 -15.90
C HIS A 135 27.18 -12.16 -16.96
N GLY A 136 25.94 -11.76 -17.26
CA GLY A 136 25.04 -12.54 -18.13
C GLY A 136 25.46 -12.68 -19.60
N GLN A 137 26.39 -11.84 -20.09
CA GLN A 137 26.95 -11.99 -21.45
C GLN A 137 28.07 -13.06 -21.56
N MET A 138 28.47 -13.68 -20.44
CA MET A 138 29.47 -14.76 -20.46
C MET A 138 28.89 -16.03 -21.06
N ARG A 139 29.74 -16.88 -21.62
CA ARG A 139 29.33 -18.22 -22.04
C ARG A 139 28.90 -19.02 -20.80
N GLU A 140 27.84 -19.81 -20.91
CA GLU A 140 27.26 -20.58 -19.79
C GLU A 140 28.32 -21.41 -19.04
N ARG A 141 29.15 -22.18 -19.76
CA ARG A 141 30.24 -22.97 -19.16
C ARG A 141 31.24 -22.14 -18.35
N GLN A 142 31.52 -20.92 -18.79
CA GLN A 142 32.46 -20.04 -18.08
C GLN A 142 31.82 -19.48 -16.82
N LEU A 143 30.55 -19.07 -16.90
CA LEU A 143 29.78 -18.58 -15.77
C LEU A 143 29.62 -19.67 -14.71
N GLU A 144 29.22 -20.88 -15.12
CA GLU A 144 29.07 -22.04 -14.24
C GLU A 144 30.38 -22.36 -13.51
N LYS A 145 31.51 -22.35 -14.22
CA LYS A 145 32.83 -22.56 -13.61
C LYS A 145 33.13 -21.51 -12.54
N ILE A 146 32.99 -20.21 -12.86
CA ILE A 146 33.26 -19.13 -11.90
C ILE A 146 32.34 -19.23 -10.68
N MET A 147 31.08 -19.57 -10.88
CA MET A 147 30.14 -19.75 -9.79
C MET A 147 30.50 -20.93 -8.90
N ASN A 148 30.95 -22.05 -9.50
CA ASN A 148 31.40 -23.22 -8.75
C ASN A 148 32.69 -22.91 -7.95
N ASP A 149 33.65 -22.24 -8.59
CA ASP A 149 34.89 -21.80 -7.93
C ASP A 149 34.58 -20.85 -6.76
N PHE A 150 33.63 -19.91 -6.94
CA PHE A 150 33.17 -19.05 -5.86
C PHE A 150 32.47 -19.85 -4.76
N TYR A 151 31.62 -20.82 -5.08
CA TYR A 151 31.01 -21.69 -4.07
C TYR A 151 32.04 -22.45 -3.23
N HIS A 152 33.14 -22.91 -3.84
CA HIS A 152 34.24 -23.60 -3.18
C HIS A 152 35.26 -22.69 -2.48
N LYS A 153 35.00 -21.38 -2.38
CA LYS A 153 35.91 -20.38 -1.78
C LYS A 153 37.25 -20.23 -2.50
N GLU A 154 37.30 -20.49 -3.80
CA GLU A 154 38.48 -20.14 -4.63
C GLU A 154 38.57 -18.63 -4.88
N TYR A 155 37.44 -17.92 -4.76
CA TYR A 155 37.35 -16.47 -4.84
C TYR A 155 36.66 -15.90 -3.60
N ASP A 156 37.13 -14.75 -3.13
CA ASP A 156 36.62 -14.08 -1.93
C ASP A 156 35.57 -13.03 -2.28
N VAL A 157 35.73 -12.36 -3.44
CA VAL A 157 34.84 -11.30 -3.90
C VAL A 157 34.34 -11.62 -5.31
N LEU A 158 33.01 -11.67 -5.47
CA LEU A 158 32.38 -11.80 -6.78
C LEU A 158 31.81 -10.46 -7.24
N VAL A 159 32.41 -9.89 -8.27
CA VAL A 159 31.90 -8.70 -8.96
C VAL A 159 30.89 -9.15 -10.00
N ALA A 160 29.60 -8.87 -9.76
CA ALA A 160 28.53 -9.41 -10.57
C ALA A 160 27.50 -8.38 -11.03
N THR A 161 26.80 -8.68 -12.12
CA THR A 161 25.57 -7.97 -12.50
C THR A 161 24.34 -8.58 -11.77
N MET A 162 23.13 -8.38 -12.29
CA MET A 162 21.89 -8.96 -11.76
C MET A 162 21.81 -10.50 -11.85
N ILE A 163 22.85 -11.19 -12.32
CA ILE A 163 22.85 -12.66 -12.39
C ILE A 163 22.67 -13.31 -11.00
N ILE A 164 23.12 -12.66 -9.93
CA ILE A 164 22.96 -13.16 -8.55
C ILE A 164 21.51 -13.09 -8.05
N GLU A 165 20.64 -12.33 -8.75
CA GLU A 165 19.21 -12.30 -8.47
C GLU A 165 18.58 -13.69 -8.71
N ASN A 166 19.15 -14.51 -9.61
CA ASN A 166 18.53 -15.70 -10.19
C ASN A 166 18.80 -17.06 -9.50
N GLY A 167 18.85 -17.11 -8.18
CA GLY A 167 18.73 -18.40 -7.47
C GLY A 167 20.04 -19.04 -7.03
N LEU A 168 21.12 -18.26 -6.92
CA LEU A 168 22.33 -18.72 -6.26
C LEU A 168 22.15 -18.57 -4.74
N ASP A 169 22.25 -19.70 -4.05
CA ASP A 169 22.30 -19.75 -2.59
C ASP A 169 23.75 -19.98 -2.17
N ILE A 170 24.41 -18.95 -1.65
CA ILE A 170 25.78 -19.02 -1.17
C ILE A 170 25.77 -18.69 0.32
N PRO A 171 25.67 -19.71 1.20
CA PRO A 171 25.47 -19.50 2.63
C PRO A 171 26.63 -18.75 3.29
N ASN A 172 27.84 -18.81 2.71
CA ASN A 172 29.02 -18.11 3.19
C ASN A 172 29.08 -16.63 2.78
N CYS A 173 28.16 -16.16 1.93
CA CYS A 173 28.12 -14.77 1.54
C CYS A 173 27.24 -13.95 2.49
N ASN A 174 27.88 -13.10 3.28
CA ASN A 174 27.21 -12.31 4.32
C ASN A 174 27.35 -10.80 4.11
N THR A 175 28.15 -10.35 3.15
CA THR A 175 28.27 -8.93 2.81
C THR A 175 27.95 -8.71 1.33
N ILE A 176 27.07 -7.75 1.07
CA ILE A 176 26.76 -7.28 -0.28
C ILE A 176 27.04 -5.78 -0.39
N ILE A 177 27.71 -5.38 -1.46
CA ILE A 177 27.99 -3.99 -1.79
C ILE A 177 27.33 -3.71 -3.14
N ILE A 178 26.35 -2.80 -3.18
CA ILE A 178 25.59 -2.48 -4.39
C ILE A 178 26.06 -1.13 -4.93
N ASN A 179 26.83 -1.15 -6.02
CA ASN A 179 27.28 0.06 -6.69
C ASN A 179 26.15 0.68 -7.52
N ARG A 180 25.96 2.00 -7.42
CA ARG A 180 24.88 2.75 -8.08
C ARG A 180 23.49 2.24 -7.68
N ALA A 181 23.28 2.08 -6.37
CA ALA A 181 21.98 1.67 -5.79
C ALA A 181 20.82 2.59 -6.25
N ASP A 182 21.12 3.84 -6.62
CA ASP A 182 20.21 4.81 -7.24
C ASP A 182 19.54 4.31 -8.54
N ARG A 183 20.09 3.31 -9.21
CA ARG A 183 19.57 2.80 -10.49
C ARG A 183 18.68 1.56 -10.39
N PHE A 184 18.54 0.95 -9.21
CA PHE A 184 17.82 -0.32 -9.03
C PHE A 184 16.42 -0.10 -8.46
N GLY A 185 15.40 -0.78 -8.99
CA GLY A 185 14.06 -0.76 -8.40
C GLY A 185 14.03 -1.28 -6.96
N LEU A 186 12.98 -0.96 -6.19
CA LEU A 186 12.91 -1.30 -4.77
C LEU A 186 12.91 -2.82 -4.57
N ALA A 187 12.09 -3.51 -5.36
CA ALA A 187 12.03 -4.96 -5.39
C ALA A 187 13.39 -5.60 -5.75
N GLN A 188 14.14 -5.00 -6.68
CA GLN A 188 15.47 -5.51 -7.06
C GLN A 188 16.47 -5.37 -5.91
N LEU A 189 16.52 -4.20 -5.26
CA LEU A 189 17.39 -3.99 -4.10
C LEU A 189 17.03 -4.96 -2.96
N TYR A 190 15.74 -5.18 -2.71
CA TYR A 190 15.29 -6.12 -1.69
C TYR A 190 15.70 -7.57 -2.00
N GLN A 191 15.54 -8.00 -3.26
CA GLN A 191 15.96 -9.32 -3.70
C GLN A 191 17.47 -9.50 -3.61
N LEU A 192 18.27 -8.50 -4.02
CA LEU A 192 19.72 -8.51 -3.89
C LEU A 192 20.14 -8.57 -2.41
N ARG A 193 19.52 -7.76 -1.54
CA ARG A 193 19.73 -7.80 -0.09
C ARG A 193 19.43 -9.18 0.48
N GLY A 194 18.33 -9.82 0.06
CA GLY A 194 17.94 -11.16 0.49
C GLY A 194 18.86 -12.31 0.02
N ARG A 195 19.86 -12.03 -0.82
CA ARG A 195 20.90 -13.00 -1.22
C ARG A 195 22.02 -13.15 -0.19
N VAL A 196 22.09 -12.28 0.81
CA VAL A 196 23.03 -12.40 1.93
C VAL A 196 22.31 -12.67 3.26
N GLY A 197 23.05 -13.06 4.29
CA GLY A 197 22.49 -13.28 5.63
C GLY A 197 21.61 -14.52 5.71
N ARG A 198 22.07 -15.62 5.11
CA ARG A 198 21.45 -16.96 5.22
C ARG A 198 22.09 -17.82 6.30
N SER A 199 23.23 -17.38 6.85
CA SER A 199 23.88 -17.99 8.00
C SER A 199 23.38 -17.40 9.32
N ASP A 200 23.83 -17.97 10.43
CA ASP A 200 23.69 -17.44 11.80
C ASP A 200 24.59 -16.22 12.07
N ARG A 201 25.26 -15.68 11.04
CA ARG A 201 26.15 -14.53 11.17
C ARG A 201 25.46 -13.24 10.74
N GLN A 202 25.82 -12.16 11.42
CA GLN A 202 25.39 -10.81 11.06
C GLN A 202 25.82 -10.48 9.62
N ALA A 203 24.85 -10.13 8.79
CA ALA A 203 25.06 -9.73 7.40
C ALA A 203 24.98 -8.21 7.22
N TYR A 204 25.67 -7.71 6.19
CA TYR A 204 25.79 -6.29 5.89
C TYR A 204 25.44 -6.01 4.43
N ALA A 205 24.72 -4.92 4.19
CA ALA A 205 24.36 -4.45 2.86
C ALA A 205 24.74 -2.97 2.71
N TYR A 206 25.76 -2.69 1.90
CA TYR A 206 26.22 -1.33 1.63
C TYR A 206 25.63 -0.85 0.29
N LEU A 207 24.80 0.19 0.35
CA LEU A 207 24.14 0.78 -0.81
C LEU A 207 24.92 2.02 -1.24
N ILE A 208 25.76 1.88 -2.27
CA ILE A 208 26.59 2.98 -2.76
C ILE A 208 25.81 3.85 -3.73
N ILE A 209 25.72 5.14 -3.42
CA ILE A 209 25.01 6.15 -4.22
C ILE A 209 25.97 7.27 -4.67
N PRO A 210 25.66 7.96 -5.78
CA PRO A 210 26.30 9.24 -6.07
C PRO A 210 25.93 10.28 -4.99
N PRO A 211 26.62 11.43 -4.94
CA PRO A 211 26.26 12.54 -4.04
C PRO A 211 24.77 12.87 -4.14
N GLN A 212 24.14 13.12 -2.99
CA GLN A 212 22.67 13.25 -2.86
C GLN A 212 22.08 14.30 -3.80
N GLU A 213 22.81 15.37 -4.09
CA GLU A 213 22.44 16.45 -5.02
C GLU A 213 22.12 15.96 -6.45
N ARG A 214 22.64 14.79 -6.84
CA ARG A 214 22.41 14.19 -8.16
C ARG A 214 21.28 13.16 -8.19
N LEU A 215 20.62 12.92 -7.05
CA LEU A 215 19.54 11.95 -6.93
C LEU A 215 18.18 12.59 -7.17
N ASN A 216 17.28 11.84 -7.79
CA ASN A 216 15.87 12.20 -7.87
C ASN A 216 15.18 11.85 -6.53
N ASP A 217 14.19 12.64 -6.11
CA ASP A 217 13.40 12.43 -4.90
C ASP A 217 12.80 11.01 -4.82
N MET A 218 12.37 10.45 -5.95
CA MET A 218 11.89 9.07 -6.01
C MET A 218 12.96 8.04 -5.65
N ALA A 219 14.21 8.28 -6.08
CA ALA A 219 15.32 7.38 -5.78
C ALA A 219 15.70 7.47 -4.29
N LEU A 220 15.70 8.68 -3.71
CA LEU A 220 15.93 8.89 -2.28
C LEU A 220 14.88 8.20 -1.42
N LYS A 221 13.58 8.43 -1.69
CA LYS A 221 12.48 7.77 -0.97
C LYS A 221 12.59 6.25 -1.00
N ARG A 222 13.00 5.70 -2.14
CA ARG A 222 13.20 4.26 -2.31
C ARG A 222 14.38 3.73 -1.48
N LEU A 223 15.49 4.46 -1.43
CA LEU A 223 16.67 4.08 -0.67
C LEU A 223 16.38 4.11 0.84
N TYR A 224 15.74 5.17 1.34
CA TYR A 224 15.34 5.23 2.76
C TYR A 224 14.32 4.13 3.12
N ALA A 225 13.38 3.82 2.22
CA ALA A 225 12.44 2.73 2.46
C ALA A 225 13.15 1.38 2.67
N ILE A 226 14.25 1.09 1.95
CA ILE A 226 14.95 -0.19 2.13
C ILE A 226 15.81 -0.24 3.39
N GLU A 227 16.27 0.91 3.88
CA GLU A 227 16.96 1.04 5.17
C GLU A 227 15.96 0.86 6.34
N GLU A 228 14.80 1.50 6.27
CA GLU A 228 13.74 1.45 7.28
C GLU A 228 13.13 0.04 7.42
N PHE A 229 12.94 -0.67 6.30
CA PHE A 229 12.41 -2.03 6.28
C PHE A 229 13.52 -3.10 6.41
N GLY A 230 14.42 -2.93 7.37
CA GLY A 230 15.54 -3.85 7.67
C GLY A 230 15.12 -5.22 8.22
N ASP A 231 13.91 -5.33 8.77
CA ASP A 231 13.43 -6.55 9.40
C ASP A 231 13.06 -7.65 8.40
N LEU A 232 13.34 -8.89 8.80
CA LEU A 232 12.90 -10.10 8.10
C LEU A 232 11.35 -10.16 8.12
N GLY A 233 10.74 -10.46 6.98
CA GLY A 233 9.26 -10.42 6.81
C GLY A 233 8.73 -9.10 6.21
N SER A 234 9.60 -8.12 5.91
CA SER A 234 9.20 -6.84 5.32
C SER A 234 8.81 -6.88 3.83
N GLY A 235 8.86 -8.05 3.17
CA GLY A 235 8.64 -8.18 1.73
C GLY A 235 7.28 -7.64 1.26
N LEU A 236 6.23 -7.81 2.06
CA LEU A 236 4.89 -7.27 1.79
C LEU A 236 4.88 -5.73 1.89
N LYS A 237 5.43 -5.18 2.98
CA LYS A 237 5.53 -3.72 3.21
C LYS A 237 6.32 -3.03 2.09
N ILE A 238 7.38 -3.68 1.63
CA ILE A 238 8.23 -3.21 0.54
C ILE A 238 7.49 -3.27 -0.80
N ALA A 239 6.72 -4.33 -1.08
CA ALA A 239 5.91 -4.41 -2.29
C ALA A 239 4.79 -3.34 -2.32
N MET A 240 4.16 -3.07 -1.16
CA MET A 240 3.19 -1.97 -1.02
C MET A 240 3.84 -0.61 -1.26
N ARG A 241 5.03 -0.38 -0.68
CA ARG A 241 5.78 0.87 -0.87
C ARG A 241 6.28 1.04 -2.30
N ASP A 242 6.69 -0.04 -2.98
CA ASP A 242 7.08 -0.01 -4.40
C ASP A 242 5.89 0.35 -5.29
N LEU A 243 4.69 -0.13 -4.98
CA LEU A 243 3.44 0.25 -5.67
C LEU A 243 3.11 1.73 -5.47
N GLU A 244 3.24 2.25 -4.25
CA GLU A 244 3.05 3.67 -3.93
C GLU A 244 4.07 4.56 -4.64
N ILE A 245 5.35 4.20 -4.59
CA ILE A 245 6.46 4.98 -5.18
C ILE A 245 6.36 5.01 -6.70
N ARG A 246 6.03 3.88 -7.34
CA ARG A 246 5.83 3.84 -8.80
C ARG A 246 4.55 4.56 -9.23
N GLY A 247 3.63 4.79 -8.29
CA GLY A 247 2.33 5.37 -8.53
C GLY A 247 1.41 4.40 -9.28
N ALA A 248 0.22 4.17 -8.76
CA ALA A 248 -0.88 3.55 -9.51
C ALA A 248 -1.36 4.39 -10.72
N GLY A 249 -0.64 5.45 -11.09
CA GLY A 249 -1.07 6.52 -11.99
C GLY A 249 -0.82 6.32 -13.48
N ASN A 250 -0.27 5.18 -13.94
CA ASN A 250 -0.07 4.97 -15.39
C ASN A 250 -1.25 4.32 -16.14
N LEU A 251 -2.38 4.10 -15.48
CA LEU A 251 -3.60 3.57 -16.14
C LEU A 251 -4.54 4.68 -16.66
N LEU A 252 -4.36 5.95 -16.27
CA LEU A 252 -5.28 7.04 -16.59
C LEU A 252 -4.57 8.38 -16.89
N GLY A 253 -3.69 8.42 -17.90
CA GLY A 253 -3.31 9.68 -18.56
C GLY A 253 -2.51 10.71 -17.74
N HIS A 254 -1.99 11.71 -18.44
CA HIS A 254 -0.90 12.59 -18.00
C HIS A 254 -1.29 13.70 -17.00
N LYS A 255 -0.32 14.01 -16.12
CA LYS A 255 -0.05 15.27 -15.38
C LYS A 255 -1.06 15.66 -14.29
N GLN A 256 -0.69 15.37 -13.03
CA GLN A 256 -0.49 16.36 -11.95
C GLN A 256 -0.05 15.64 -10.67
N SER A 257 1.25 15.71 -10.40
CA SER A 257 1.94 15.15 -9.23
C SER A 257 1.87 16.12 -8.04
N GLY A 258 1.28 15.72 -6.92
CA GLY A 258 1.48 16.46 -5.67
C GLY A 258 0.54 16.05 -4.55
N PHE A 259 -0.77 16.15 -4.78
CA PHE A 259 -1.79 15.97 -3.73
C PHE A 259 -2.76 14.80 -3.98
N ILE A 260 -2.77 14.26 -5.21
CA ILE A 260 -3.75 13.28 -5.67
C ILE A 260 -3.38 11.84 -5.26
N ASN A 261 -2.11 11.57 -4.95
CA ASN A 261 -1.62 10.20 -4.67
C ASN A 261 -2.15 9.59 -3.36
N ALA A 262 -2.52 10.40 -2.36
CA ALA A 262 -3.10 9.88 -1.11
C ALA A 262 -4.62 9.64 -1.22
N VAL A 263 -5.34 10.54 -1.90
CA VAL A 263 -6.80 10.49 -2.04
C VAL A 263 -7.24 9.50 -3.13
N GLY A 264 -6.39 9.30 -4.15
CA GLY A 264 -6.71 8.46 -5.30
C GLY A 264 -6.87 6.98 -4.96
N TYR A 265 -6.11 6.45 -3.98
CA TYR A 265 -6.17 5.02 -3.64
C TYR A 265 -7.47 4.65 -2.90
N ASP A 266 -7.88 5.47 -1.93
CA ASP A 266 -9.09 5.19 -1.16
C ASP A 266 -10.36 5.39 -1.99
N LEU A 267 -10.40 6.42 -2.84
CA LEU A 267 -11.49 6.61 -3.80
C LEU A 267 -11.53 5.48 -4.84
N TYR A 268 -10.36 5.04 -5.31
CA TYR A 268 -10.26 3.91 -6.23
C TYR A 268 -10.70 2.60 -5.58
N GLN A 269 -10.27 2.31 -4.34
CA GLN A 269 -10.76 1.17 -3.57
C GLN A 269 -12.26 1.24 -3.37
N LYS A 270 -12.83 2.42 -3.12
CA LYS A 270 -14.26 2.62 -2.97
C LYS A 270 -15.02 2.34 -4.27
N ILE A 271 -14.63 2.96 -5.38
CA ILE A 271 -15.25 2.75 -6.70
C ILE A 271 -15.16 1.27 -7.08
N LEU A 272 -14.02 0.62 -6.88
CA LEU A 272 -13.85 -0.80 -7.18
C LEU A 272 -14.63 -1.72 -6.26
N ARG A 273 -14.74 -1.41 -4.97
CA ARG A 273 -15.57 -2.18 -4.04
C ARG A 273 -17.03 -2.07 -4.46
N GLU A 274 -17.49 -0.87 -4.81
CA GLU A 274 -18.84 -0.63 -5.36
C GLU A 274 -19.05 -1.37 -6.69
N THR A 275 -18.05 -1.44 -7.58
CA THR A 275 -18.17 -2.20 -8.84
C THR A 275 -18.12 -3.71 -8.64
N VAL A 276 -17.29 -4.22 -7.73
CA VAL A 276 -17.20 -5.66 -7.42
C VAL A 276 -18.44 -6.13 -6.68
N GLU A 277 -18.96 -5.34 -5.74
CA GLU A 277 -20.27 -5.59 -5.12
C GLU A 277 -21.38 -5.56 -6.18
N ALA A 278 -21.39 -4.60 -7.10
CA ALA A 278 -22.37 -4.57 -8.20
C ALA A 278 -22.31 -5.82 -9.09
N ILE A 279 -21.10 -6.33 -9.40
CA ILE A 279 -20.90 -7.52 -10.25
C ILE A 279 -21.20 -8.82 -9.48
N GLN A 280 -20.85 -8.92 -8.19
CA GLN A 280 -21.17 -10.10 -7.36
C GLN A 280 -22.67 -10.19 -7.05
N ASN A 281 -23.37 -9.05 -6.96
CA ASN A 281 -24.81 -8.98 -6.72
C ASN A 281 -25.67 -9.37 -7.93
N GLU A 282 -25.11 -9.56 -9.13
CA GLU A 282 -25.87 -10.11 -10.27
C GLU A 282 -26.18 -11.62 -10.13
N LYS A 283 -25.68 -12.31 -9.08
CA LYS A 283 -25.98 -13.73 -8.80
C LYS A 283 -26.11 -14.07 -7.31
N LEU A 284 -27.03 -13.42 -6.59
CA LEU A 284 -27.56 -13.97 -5.33
C LEU A 284 -29.04 -14.36 -5.50
N PRO A 285 -29.46 -15.54 -5.00
CA PRO A 285 -30.84 -15.98 -5.04
C PRO A 285 -31.76 -15.04 -4.25
N GLU A 286 -33.02 -14.94 -4.68
CA GLU A 286 -34.10 -14.00 -4.28
C GLU A 286 -34.44 -13.89 -2.77
N LYS A 287 -33.63 -14.43 -1.85
CA LYS A 287 -33.85 -14.38 -0.39
C LYS A 287 -33.00 -13.37 0.37
N PHE A 288 -32.23 -12.51 -0.30
CA PHE A 288 -31.45 -11.43 0.34
C PHE A 288 -31.76 -10.02 -0.21
N GLN A 289 -32.94 -9.81 -0.80
CA GLN A 289 -33.37 -8.48 -1.28
C GLN A 289 -34.16 -7.66 -0.27
N GLU A 290 -34.49 -8.20 0.90
CA GLU A 290 -35.09 -7.41 1.98
C GLU A 290 -33.97 -6.78 2.84
N THR A 291 -34.04 -5.46 3.03
CA THR A 291 -33.25 -4.64 3.99
C THR A 291 -31.90 -4.00 3.58
N ARG A 292 -31.72 -3.52 2.34
CA ARG A 292 -30.82 -2.36 2.11
C ARG A 292 -31.45 -1.35 1.16
N LEU A 293 -32.18 -0.39 1.73
CA LEU A 293 -32.55 0.85 1.03
C LEU A 293 -31.26 1.63 0.68
N PRO A 294 -31.24 2.37 -0.45
CA PRO A 294 -30.05 3.10 -0.91
C PRO A 294 -29.58 4.13 0.12
N SER A 295 -28.27 4.21 0.36
CA SER A 295 -27.67 5.26 1.18
C SER A 295 -27.79 6.61 0.48
N VAL A 296 -28.47 7.57 1.11
CA VAL A 296 -28.53 8.96 0.62
C VAL A 296 -27.31 9.69 1.17
N ASP A 297 -26.45 10.22 0.30
CA ASP A 297 -25.35 11.09 0.74
C ASP A 297 -25.93 12.46 1.12
N ALA A 298 -26.06 12.70 2.43
CA ALA A 298 -26.69 13.90 2.95
C ALA A 298 -25.75 15.11 2.84
N ALA A 299 -26.21 16.19 2.21
CA ALA A 299 -25.49 17.46 2.21
C ALA A 299 -25.82 18.26 3.49
N VAL A 300 -24.80 18.65 4.27
CA VAL A 300 -24.98 19.49 5.47
C VAL A 300 -24.42 20.88 5.18
N GLU A 301 -25.24 21.91 5.33
CA GLU A 301 -24.85 23.32 5.20
C GLU A 301 -24.97 24.00 6.57
N LEU A 302 -23.89 24.63 7.01
CA LEU A 302 -23.78 25.36 8.28
C LEU A 302 -23.40 26.81 8.00
N ASP A 303 -24.02 27.76 8.71
CA ASP A 303 -23.59 29.18 8.68
C ASP A 303 -22.25 29.42 9.41
N SER A 304 -21.86 28.50 10.30
CA SER A 304 -20.69 28.64 11.16
C SER A 304 -19.47 27.93 10.58
N GLU A 305 -18.28 28.53 10.76
CA GLU A 305 -17.03 27.96 10.28
C GLU A 305 -16.69 26.63 11.00
N ALA A 306 -16.60 25.54 10.23
CA ALA A 306 -16.27 24.20 10.72
C ALA A 306 -15.04 23.67 9.97
N TYR A 307 -13.88 23.72 10.63
CA TYR A 307 -12.60 23.32 10.05
C TYR A 307 -11.60 22.93 11.14
N LEU A 308 -10.50 22.30 10.76
CA LEU A 308 -9.33 22.07 11.62
C LEU A 308 -8.39 23.27 11.50
N PRO A 309 -8.22 24.10 12.56
CA PRO A 309 -7.35 25.28 12.52
C PRO A 309 -5.88 24.93 12.29
N ASP A 310 -5.12 25.83 11.65
CA ASP A 310 -3.67 25.67 11.44
C ASP A 310 -2.92 25.59 12.77
N ASP A 311 -3.36 26.37 13.77
CA ASP A 311 -2.78 26.39 15.12
C ASP A 311 -2.97 25.09 15.92
N TYR A 312 -3.95 24.25 15.53
CA TYR A 312 -4.24 22.99 16.20
C TYR A 312 -3.52 21.80 15.55
N ILE A 313 -3.40 21.80 14.21
CA ILE A 313 -2.65 20.78 13.47
C ILE A 313 -1.77 21.49 12.45
N ASN A 314 -0.48 21.62 12.75
CA ASN A 314 0.46 22.37 11.90
C ASN A 314 0.75 21.66 10.55
N SER A 315 0.58 20.34 10.48
CA SER A 315 0.89 19.54 9.28
C SER A 315 -0.33 19.44 8.35
N SER A 316 -0.22 20.02 7.15
CA SER A 316 -1.26 19.94 6.12
C SER A 316 -1.57 18.48 5.71
N ASN A 317 -0.57 17.59 5.75
CA ASN A 317 -0.78 16.17 5.43
C ASN A 317 -1.60 15.45 6.51
N GLU A 318 -1.33 15.75 7.78
CA GLU A 318 -2.09 15.15 8.89
C GLU A 318 -3.54 15.63 8.89
N LYS A 319 -3.78 16.90 8.57
CA LYS A 319 -5.15 17.43 8.38
C LYS A 319 -5.93 16.64 7.35
N VAL A 320 -5.33 16.40 6.19
CA VAL A 320 -5.99 15.67 5.09
C VAL A 320 -6.34 14.24 5.52
N VAL A 321 -5.43 13.56 6.22
CA VAL A 321 -5.69 12.21 6.77
C VAL A 321 -6.86 12.24 7.77
N ILE A 322 -6.90 13.24 8.65
CA ILE A 322 -7.98 13.36 9.65
C ILE A 322 -9.32 13.69 8.97
N TYR A 323 -9.36 14.61 8.01
CA TYR A 323 -10.57 14.88 7.22
C TYR A 323 -11.07 13.62 6.51
N HIS A 324 -10.16 12.85 5.92
CA HIS A 324 -10.52 11.62 5.22
C HIS A 324 -11.05 10.54 6.19
N ARG A 325 -10.42 10.37 7.35
CA ARG A 325 -10.91 9.47 8.41
C ARG A 325 -12.29 9.89 8.90
N LEU A 326 -12.53 11.17 9.15
CA LEU A 326 -13.83 11.69 9.58
C LEU A 326 -14.96 11.31 8.60
N LEU A 327 -14.71 11.43 7.30
CA LEU A 327 -15.68 11.12 6.24
C LEU A 327 -15.99 9.62 6.12
N ASN A 328 -15.02 8.74 6.35
CA ASN A 328 -15.16 7.30 6.12
C ASN A 328 -15.57 6.47 7.34
N LEU A 329 -15.60 7.04 8.54
CA LEU A 329 -16.07 6.31 9.73
C LEU A 329 -17.58 6.02 9.63
N GLU A 330 -18.04 4.80 9.90
CA GLU A 330 -19.47 4.46 9.74
C GLU A 330 -20.30 4.60 11.02
N THR A 331 -19.63 4.59 12.19
CA THR A 331 -20.27 4.56 13.50
C THR A 331 -19.96 5.82 14.32
N LEU A 332 -20.92 6.23 15.15
CA LEU A 332 -20.75 7.37 16.07
C LEU A 332 -19.63 7.10 17.09
N ASN A 333 -19.55 5.88 17.63
CA ASN A 333 -18.50 5.49 18.57
C ASN A 333 -17.09 5.61 17.96
N ALA A 334 -16.93 5.30 16.68
CA ALA A 334 -15.64 5.41 16.02
C ALA A 334 -15.24 6.88 15.74
N ILE A 335 -16.23 7.77 15.60
CA ILE A 335 -15.98 9.22 15.57
C ILE A 335 -15.54 9.71 16.95
N ASP A 336 -16.18 9.25 18.02
CA ASP A 336 -15.79 9.62 19.38
C ASP A 336 -14.38 9.11 19.72
N ALA A 337 -14.03 7.89 19.31
CA ALA A 337 -12.67 7.37 19.45
C ALA A 337 -11.62 8.22 18.69
N LEU A 338 -11.98 8.75 17.51
CA LEU A 338 -11.11 9.67 16.77
C LEU A 338 -10.96 11.01 17.50
N VAL A 339 -11.99 11.50 18.18
CA VAL A 339 -11.90 12.72 19.00
C VAL A 339 -10.96 12.51 20.18
N ASP A 340 -11.00 11.34 20.82
CA ASP A 340 -10.09 11.03 21.92
C ASP A 340 -8.64 10.87 21.42
N GLU A 341 -8.43 10.28 20.24
CA GLU A 341 -7.12 10.26 19.57
C GLU A 341 -6.61 11.67 19.26
N LEU A 342 -7.50 12.56 18.78
CA LEU A 342 -7.14 13.96 18.52
C LEU A 342 -6.74 14.69 19.80
N LYS A 343 -7.43 14.43 20.91
CA LYS A 343 -7.11 15.01 22.23
C LYS A 343 -5.75 14.56 22.75
N ASP A 344 -5.47 13.27 22.62
CA ASP A 344 -4.21 12.67 23.09
C ASP A 344 -3.01 13.20 22.29
N ARG A 345 -3.19 13.38 20.97
CA ARG A 345 -2.10 13.81 20.07
C ARG A 345 -1.89 15.32 19.99
N PHE A 346 -2.95 16.11 20.04
CA PHE A 346 -2.90 17.55 19.72
C PHE A 346 -3.46 18.45 20.83
N GLY A 347 -3.90 17.87 21.96
CA GLY A 347 -4.53 18.61 23.05
C GLY A 347 -6.04 18.85 22.81
N PRO A 348 -6.70 19.67 23.64
CA PRO A 348 -8.15 19.85 23.54
C PRO A 348 -8.55 20.49 22.20
N PRO A 349 -9.51 19.90 21.44
CA PRO A 349 -9.90 20.42 20.14
C PRO A 349 -10.58 21.79 20.28
N PRO A 350 -10.21 22.78 19.42
CA PRO A 350 -10.84 24.09 19.40
C PRO A 350 -12.30 24.01 18.93
N GLU A 351 -13.07 25.08 19.14
CA GLU A 351 -14.50 25.11 18.83
C GLU A 351 -14.79 24.81 17.36
N GLU A 352 -13.95 25.28 16.44
CA GLU A 352 -14.04 25.02 14.99
C GLU A 352 -13.95 23.52 14.67
N ALA A 353 -13.04 22.82 15.35
CA ALA A 353 -12.82 21.39 15.16
C ALA A 353 -13.96 20.56 15.79
N LEU A 354 -14.50 21.00 16.92
CA LEU A 354 -15.69 20.40 17.53
C LEU A 354 -16.93 20.57 16.64
N ARG A 355 -17.10 21.74 16.03
CA ARG A 355 -18.18 21.99 15.05
C ARG A 355 -18.07 21.05 13.84
N LEU A 356 -16.85 20.81 13.33
CA LEU A 356 -16.60 19.86 12.23
C LEU A 356 -17.00 18.43 12.61
N VAL A 357 -16.63 17.97 13.81
CA VAL A 357 -17.00 16.63 14.29
C VAL A 357 -18.51 16.48 14.40
N GLU A 358 -19.20 17.48 14.95
CA GLU A 358 -20.66 17.47 15.09
C GLU A 358 -21.37 17.52 13.72
N MET A 359 -20.85 18.27 12.76
CA MET A 359 -21.32 18.27 11.37
C MET A 359 -21.28 16.87 10.75
N VAL A 360 -20.17 16.15 10.94
CA VAL A 360 -19.99 14.79 10.41
C VAL A 360 -20.94 13.79 11.09
N LYS A 361 -21.20 13.96 12.40
CA LYS A 361 -22.20 13.16 13.12
C LYS A 361 -23.62 13.41 12.60
N ILE A 362 -23.99 14.68 12.40
CA ILE A 362 -25.29 15.08 11.82
C ILE A 362 -25.44 14.50 10.42
N LYS A 363 -24.41 14.60 9.57
CA LYS A 363 -24.41 14.01 8.22
C LYS A 363 -24.74 12.52 8.25
N LYS A 364 -24.12 11.76 9.16
CA LYS A 364 -24.34 10.31 9.27
C LYS A 364 -25.72 9.95 9.79
N LEU A 365 -26.24 10.70 10.77
CA LEU A 365 -27.61 10.53 11.24
C LEU A 365 -28.62 10.85 10.12
N ALA A 366 -28.40 11.94 9.40
CA ALA A 366 -29.24 12.35 8.27
C ALA A 366 -29.26 11.31 7.15
N SER A 367 -28.10 10.75 6.80
CA SER A 367 -27.99 9.65 5.82
C SER A 367 -28.73 8.38 6.25
N ARG A 368 -28.82 8.07 7.55
CA ARG A 368 -29.60 6.94 8.08
C ARG A 368 -31.11 7.20 8.05
N LEU A 369 -31.51 8.47 8.19
CA LEU A 369 -32.90 8.92 8.15
C LEU A 369 -33.38 9.30 6.75
N PHE A 370 -32.61 8.95 5.70
CA PHE A 370 -32.94 9.23 4.31
C PHE A 370 -33.13 10.73 3.98
N ILE A 371 -32.48 11.60 4.74
CA ILE A 371 -32.50 13.05 4.55
C ILE A 371 -31.42 13.41 3.54
N LYS A 372 -31.80 14.08 2.45
CA LYS A 372 -30.90 14.49 1.37
C LYS A 372 -30.11 15.75 1.69
N GLN A 373 -30.72 16.69 2.41
CA GLN A 373 -30.07 17.94 2.77
C GLN A 373 -30.48 18.41 4.16
N VAL A 374 -29.51 18.85 4.95
CA VAL A 374 -29.69 19.48 6.25
C VAL A 374 -29.09 20.88 6.16
N LYS A 375 -29.92 21.91 6.17
CA LYS A 375 -29.46 23.31 6.29
C LYS A 375 -29.69 23.79 7.70
N ILE A 376 -28.66 24.26 8.37
CA ILE A 376 -28.75 24.87 9.70
C ILE A 376 -28.42 26.34 9.55
N HIS A 377 -29.46 27.19 9.63
CA HIS A 377 -29.31 28.64 9.55
C HIS A 377 -29.83 29.28 10.84
N GLN A 378 -28.95 29.97 11.58
CA GLN A 378 -29.27 30.59 12.88
C GLN A 378 -30.00 29.66 13.86
N HIS A 379 -31.30 29.84 14.08
CA HIS A 379 -32.15 29.03 14.99
C HIS A 379 -33.09 28.09 14.22
N GLN A 380 -32.83 27.83 12.94
CA GLN A 380 -33.68 27.00 12.10
C GLN A 380 -32.87 25.90 11.44
N MET A 381 -33.36 24.67 11.57
CA MET A 381 -32.92 23.53 10.78
C MET A 381 -33.97 23.23 9.72
N ILE A 382 -33.53 23.12 8.47
CA ILE A 382 -34.35 22.73 7.34
C ILE A 382 -33.84 21.37 6.86
N LEU A 383 -34.70 20.35 6.97
CA LEU A 383 -34.45 19.00 6.47
C LEU A 383 -35.18 18.83 5.14
N THR A 384 -34.45 18.51 4.08
CA THR A 384 -35.00 18.20 2.76
C THR A 384 -34.85 16.70 2.53
N PHE A 385 -35.95 16.00 2.29
CA PHE A 385 -35.97 14.56 2.04
C PHE A 385 -35.82 14.24 0.55
N ASP A 386 -35.37 13.03 0.23
CA ASP A 386 -35.24 12.58 -1.16
C ASP A 386 -36.61 12.26 -1.79
N GLU A 387 -36.84 12.76 -3.01
CA GLU A 387 -38.07 12.57 -3.79
C GLU A 387 -38.42 11.09 -4.00
N LYS A 388 -37.41 10.22 -4.12
CA LYS A 388 -37.61 8.78 -4.35
C LYS A 388 -38.22 8.04 -3.15
N ILE A 389 -38.09 8.61 -1.95
CA ILE A 389 -38.51 7.98 -0.69
C ILE A 389 -39.83 8.57 -0.21
N THR A 390 -40.05 9.87 -0.44
CA THR A 390 -41.33 10.56 -0.17
C THR A 390 -42.52 10.02 -0.97
N GLY A 391 -42.30 9.23 -2.03
CA GLY A 391 -43.37 8.58 -2.80
C GLY A 391 -43.79 7.19 -2.32
N SER A 392 -43.14 6.64 -1.29
CA SER A 392 -43.45 5.30 -0.78
C SER A 392 -44.48 5.35 0.36
N GLU A 393 -45.57 4.58 0.26
CA GLU A 393 -46.66 4.55 1.26
C GLU A 393 -46.16 4.27 2.69
N GLN A 394 -45.07 3.50 2.83
CA GLN A 394 -44.44 3.18 4.12
C GLN A 394 -43.84 4.40 4.83
N PHE A 395 -43.28 5.37 4.10
CA PHE A 395 -42.70 6.59 4.68
C PHE A 395 -43.81 7.52 5.21
N ILE A 396 -44.94 7.59 4.50
CA ILE A 396 -46.09 8.43 4.86
C ILE A 396 -46.85 7.84 6.06
N GLU A 397 -47.01 6.51 6.14
CA GLU A 397 -47.76 5.87 7.22
C GLU A 397 -46.97 5.66 8.53
N LYS A 398 -45.65 5.41 8.48
CA LYS A 398 -44.86 5.04 9.69
C LYS A 398 -43.87 6.09 10.17
N GLU A 399 -43.19 6.76 9.25
CA GLU A 399 -42.10 7.69 9.59
C GLU A 399 -42.63 9.11 9.78
N LEU A 400 -43.52 9.58 8.90
CA LEU A 400 -44.13 10.93 8.97
C LEU A 400 -44.78 11.26 10.34
N PRO A 401 -45.51 10.33 11.01
CA PRO A 401 -46.07 10.59 12.35
C PRO A 401 -45.01 10.77 13.45
N ARG A 402 -43.81 10.18 13.32
CA ARG A 402 -42.71 10.39 14.29
C ARG A 402 -42.15 11.80 14.24
N TYR A 403 -42.11 12.40 13.04
CA TYR A 403 -41.71 13.80 12.84
C TYR A 403 -42.82 14.79 13.29
N ILE A 404 -44.09 14.39 13.24
CA ILE A 404 -45.26 15.21 13.63
C ILE A 404 -45.49 15.22 15.14
N ASN A 405 -45.20 14.12 15.84
CA ASN A 405 -45.45 13.97 17.28
C ASN A 405 -44.44 14.69 18.19
N GLN A 406 -43.39 15.31 17.64
CA GLN A 406 -42.51 16.18 18.41
C GLN A 406 -43.08 17.61 18.34
N GLU A 407 -43.40 18.21 19.48
CA GLU A 407 -44.11 19.51 19.63
C GLU A 407 -43.42 20.75 18.99
N MET A 408 -42.40 20.57 18.15
CA MET A 408 -41.45 21.59 17.68
C MET A 408 -41.26 21.65 16.15
N THR A 409 -42.11 20.99 15.37
CA THR A 409 -41.96 20.89 13.91
C THR A 409 -43.01 21.71 13.16
N LYS A 410 -42.57 22.70 12.38
CA LYS A 410 -43.40 23.34 11.36
C LYS A 410 -43.13 22.64 10.02
N ILE A 411 -44.02 21.76 9.62
CA ILE A 411 -43.92 21.06 8.33
C ILE A 411 -44.44 22.00 7.23
N GLN A 412 -43.63 22.29 6.22
CA GLN A 412 -44.05 23.05 5.05
C GLN A 412 -43.87 22.19 3.80
N PHE A 413 -44.99 21.83 3.17
CA PHE A 413 -44.98 21.19 1.86
C PHE A 413 -44.74 22.27 0.79
N SER A 414 -43.62 22.18 0.08
CA SER A 414 -43.35 23.05 -1.07
C SER A 414 -44.10 22.53 -2.30
N GLN A 415 -44.59 23.43 -3.18
CA GLN A 415 -45.31 23.09 -4.41
C GLN A 415 -44.50 22.24 -5.41
N GLU A 416 -43.19 22.06 -5.19
CA GLU A 416 -42.25 21.31 -6.05
C GLU A 416 -42.06 19.82 -5.65
N LYS A 417 -43.00 19.17 -4.96
CA LYS A 417 -42.96 17.73 -4.59
C LYS A 417 -41.82 17.29 -3.63
N GLN A 418 -41.08 18.21 -3.02
CA GLN A 418 -40.07 17.88 -2.00
C GLN A 418 -40.59 18.16 -0.59
N LEU A 419 -40.55 17.16 0.29
CA LEU A 419 -40.87 17.32 1.71
C LEU A 419 -39.76 18.12 2.40
N LYS A 420 -40.13 19.25 2.99
CA LYS A 420 -39.24 20.08 3.82
C LYS A 420 -39.78 20.17 5.24
N VAL A 421 -38.98 19.72 6.21
CA VAL A 421 -39.32 19.84 7.64
C VAL A 421 -38.49 20.96 8.23
N LYS A 422 -39.15 21.96 8.82
CA LYS A 422 -38.49 23.04 9.54
C LYS A 422 -38.60 22.81 11.04
N VAL A 423 -37.46 22.85 11.72
CA VAL A 423 -37.33 22.67 13.16
C VAL A 423 -36.68 23.92 13.75
N GLU A 424 -37.28 24.48 14.80
CA GLU A 424 -36.66 25.56 15.56
C GLU A 424 -35.63 24.98 16.53
N LEU A 425 -34.37 25.38 16.39
CA LEU A 425 -33.24 24.94 17.22
C LEU A 425 -33.14 25.80 18.48
N LYS A 426 -32.94 25.16 19.63
CA LYS A 426 -32.64 25.83 20.90
C LYS A 426 -31.13 25.85 21.16
N GLY A 427 -30.60 27.01 21.57
CA GLY A 427 -29.19 27.16 21.95
C GLY A 427 -28.64 28.56 21.64
N ASN A 428 -27.84 29.11 22.55
CA ASN A 428 -27.25 30.44 22.41
C ASN A 428 -25.96 30.42 21.57
N THR A 429 -25.21 29.32 21.60
CA THR A 429 -23.99 29.15 20.79
C THR A 429 -24.22 28.26 19.57
N PRO A 430 -23.43 28.41 18.49
CA PRO A 430 -23.49 27.51 17.33
C PRO A 430 -23.30 26.02 17.69
N LEU A 431 -22.44 25.72 18.67
CA LEU A 431 -22.18 24.34 19.12
C LEU A 431 -23.37 23.73 19.88
N ASP A 432 -24.07 24.53 20.69
CA ASP A 432 -25.31 24.09 21.37
C ASP A 432 -26.39 23.74 20.36
N ARG A 433 -26.51 24.53 19.28
CA ARG A 433 -27.48 24.31 18.21
C ARG A 433 -27.16 23.04 17.41
N LEU A 434 -25.89 22.74 17.17
CA LEU A 434 -25.46 21.47 16.56
C LEU A 434 -25.71 20.27 17.48
N SER A 435 -25.51 20.44 18.79
CA SER A 435 -25.80 19.40 19.77
C SER A 435 -27.30 19.10 19.87
N PHE A 436 -28.13 20.14 19.84
CA PHE A 436 -29.59 20.01 19.79
C PHE A 436 -30.06 19.36 18.48
N ALA A 437 -29.48 19.78 17.34
CA ALA A 437 -29.70 19.18 16.04
C ALA A 437 -29.40 17.67 16.02
N LYS A 438 -28.26 17.26 16.58
CA LYS A 438 -27.89 15.84 16.74
C LYS A 438 -28.86 15.10 17.66
N TYR A 439 -29.24 15.69 18.79
CA TYR A 439 -30.20 15.08 19.72
C TYR A 439 -31.55 14.84 19.06
N PHE A 440 -32.05 15.84 18.30
CA PHE A 440 -33.27 15.73 17.52
C PHE A 440 -33.19 14.59 16.51
N LEU A 441 -32.12 14.54 15.69
CA LEU A 441 -31.91 13.46 14.70
C LEU A 441 -31.63 12.08 15.31
N ARG A 442 -31.25 11.99 16.59
CA ARG A 442 -31.06 10.70 17.28
C ARG A 442 -32.36 10.14 17.87
N ASN A 443 -33.32 11.01 18.17
CA ASN A 443 -34.62 10.65 18.75
C ASN A 443 -35.74 10.53 17.70
N LEU A 444 -35.39 10.76 16.44
CA LEU A 444 -36.15 10.36 15.26
C LEU A 444 -35.73 8.93 14.89
#